data_AF-A0A1H4CWU9-F1
#
_entry.id   AF-A0A1H4CWU9-F1
#
_cell.length_a   1.000
_cell.length_b   1.000
_cell.length_c   1.000
_cell.angle_alpha   90.00
_cell.angle_beta   90.00
_cell.angle_gamma   90.00
#
_symmetry.space_group_name_H-M   'P 1'
#
loop_
_entity.id
_entity.type
_entity.pdbx_description
1 polymer ?
#
loop_
_entity_poly.entity_id
_entity_poly.type
_entity_poly.pdbx_seq_one_letter_code
_entity_poly.pdbx_strand_id
1 'polypeptide(L)'
;MNWLKNLITIVLGLIVIGVGILFTIHNTDQVTIDLVFFQLPQASLSLWLIATFVLGALCGIVLSILTILSLKTRLHSSQRKVVAFRKELDQLRTAGLKDST
;
A
#
# COMPACT_ATOMS: atom_id res chain seq x y z
N MET A 1 -15.71 -13.93 -0.26
CA MET A 1 -14.94 -15.04 -0.86
C MET A 1 -13.52 -14.60 -1.15
N ASN A 2 -12.58 -14.93 -0.27
CA ASN A 2 -11.17 -14.55 -0.44
C ASN A 2 -10.53 -15.27 -1.65
N TRP A 3 -11.05 -16.44 -2.03
CA TRP A 3 -10.59 -17.20 -3.19
C TRP A 3 -10.77 -16.46 -4.53
N LEU A 4 -11.92 -15.80 -4.75
CA LEU A 4 -12.15 -15.04 -5.97
C LEU A 4 -11.21 -13.83 -6.08
N LYS A 5 -10.94 -13.15 -4.94
CA LYS A 5 -9.97 -12.05 -4.89
C LYS A 5 -8.56 -12.55 -5.23
N ASN A 6 -8.13 -13.67 -4.64
CA ASN A 6 -6.84 -14.29 -4.96
C ASN A 6 -6.74 -14.69 -6.43
N LEU A 7 -7.79 -15.29 -7.01
CA LEU A 7 -7.82 -15.66 -8.42
C LEU A 7 -7.65 -14.43 -9.32
N ILE A 8 -8.40 -13.36 -9.07
CA ILE A 8 -8.30 -12.10 -9.82
C ILE A 8 -6.89 -11.52 -9.70
N THR A 9 -6.30 -11.51 -8.51
CA THR A 9 -4.93 -11.02 -8.30
C THR A 9 -3.90 -11.86 -9.08
N ILE A 10 -4.04 -13.19 -9.11
CA ILE A 10 -3.15 -14.07 -9.87
C ILE A 10 -3.28 -13.82 -11.36
N VAL A 11 -4.51 -13.74 -11.88
CA VAL A 11 -4.77 -13.46 -13.30
C VAL A 11 -4.21 -12.09 -13.69
N LEU A 12 -4.40 -11.07 -12.86
CA LEU A 12 -3.83 -9.75 -13.10
C LEU A 12 -2.30 -9.79 -13.11
N GLY A 13 -1.68 -10.52 -12.18
CA GLY A 13 -0.23 -10.72 -12.16
C GLY A 13 0.29 -11.40 -13.43
N LEU A 14 -0.40 -12.43 -13.92
CA LEU A 14 -0.09 -13.10 -15.18
C LEU A 14 -0.19 -12.13 -16.38
N ILE A 15 -1.22 -11.30 -16.43
CA ILE A 15 -1.37 -10.28 -17.47
C ILE A 15 -0.19 -9.30 -17.45
N VAL A 16 0.19 -8.81 -16.27
CA VAL A 16 1.33 -7.89 -16.11
C VAL A 16 2.63 -8.53 -16.60
N ILE A 17 2.87 -9.79 -16.25
CA ILE A 17 4.06 -10.53 -16.72
C ILE A 17 4.02 -10.69 -18.25
N GLY A 18 2.88 -11.12 -18.81
CA GLY A 18 2.72 -11.28 -20.25
C GLY A 18 2.95 -9.98 -21.02
N VAL A 19 2.39 -8.88 -20.53
CA VAL A 19 2.64 -7.54 -21.09
C VAL A 19 4.11 -7.17 -20.99
N GLY A 20 4.78 -7.41 -19.86
CA GLY A 20 6.21 -7.13 -19.69
C GLY A 20 7.11 -7.90 -20.66
N ILE A 21 6.78 -9.18 -20.93
CA ILE A 21 7.49 -10.00 -21.92
C ILE A 21 7.28 -9.43 -23.34
N LEU A 22 6.04 -9.18 -23.73
CA LEU A 22 5.72 -8.59 -25.04
C LEU A 22 6.39 -7.24 -25.23
N PHE A 23 6.43 -6.44 -24.17
CA PHE A 23 7.07 -5.14 -24.13
C PHE A 23 8.57 -5.25 -24.37
N THR A 24 9.23 -6.21 -23.71
CA THR A 24 10.67 -6.47 -23.87
C THR A 24 11.01 -6.90 -25.29
N ILE A 25 10.22 -7.82 -25.87
CA ILE A 25 10.46 -8.34 -27.22
C ILE A 25 10.30 -7.24 -28.27
N HIS A 26 9.22 -6.45 -28.20
CA HIS A 26 8.93 -5.43 -29.22
C HIS A 26 9.72 -4.12 -29.04
N ASN A 27 10.22 -3.83 -27.84
CA ASN A 27 10.90 -2.57 -27.53
C ASN A 27 12.36 -2.81 -27.12
N THR A 28 13.10 -3.49 -28.00
CA THR A 28 14.55 -3.73 -27.84
C THR A 28 15.39 -2.54 -28.31
N ASP A 29 14.78 -1.54 -28.94
CA ASP A 29 15.46 -0.35 -29.44
C ASP A 29 16.23 0.36 -28.32
N GLN A 30 17.49 0.67 -28.62
CA GLN A 30 18.39 1.34 -27.70
C GLN A 30 18.14 2.84 -27.76
N VAL A 31 17.63 3.40 -26.67
CA VAL A 31 17.26 4.82 -26.58
C VAL A 31 18.02 5.47 -25.44
N THR A 32 18.53 6.67 -25.70
CA THR A 32 19.10 7.56 -24.69
C THR A 32 17.98 8.44 -24.16
N ILE A 33 17.73 8.39 -22.86
CA ILE A 33 16.68 9.21 -22.22
C ILE A 33 17.33 10.46 -21.64
N ASP A 34 16.83 11.62 -22.06
CA ASP A 34 17.21 12.91 -21.50
C ASP A 34 16.19 13.32 -20.43
N LEU A 35 16.61 13.34 -19.17
CA LEU A 35 15.79 13.75 -18.02
C LEU A 35 15.85 15.27 -17.78
N VAL A 36 16.16 16.06 -18.81
CA VAL A 36 16.35 17.54 -18.77
C VAL A 36 17.60 17.97 -18.02
N PHE A 37 17.86 17.40 -16.85
CA PHE A 37 19.04 17.67 -16.01
C PHE A 37 20.08 16.56 -16.07
N PHE A 38 19.74 15.39 -16.61
CA PHE A 38 20.61 14.23 -16.62
C PHE A 38 20.32 13.34 -17.84
N GLN A 39 21.35 13.00 -18.60
CA GLN A 39 21.23 12.01 -19.68
C GLN A 39 21.57 10.63 -19.16
N LEU A 40 20.62 9.72 -19.35
CA LEU A 40 20.76 8.33 -18.98
C LEU A 40 21.57 7.57 -20.02
N PRO A 41 22.36 6.56 -19.60
CA PRO A 41 23.14 5.75 -20.54
C PRO A 41 22.21 5.01 -21.51
N GLN A 42 22.74 4.75 -22.71
CA GLN A 42 22.04 4.04 -23.76
C GLN A 42 21.67 2.62 -23.29
N ALA A 43 20.37 2.36 -23.20
CA ALA A 43 19.82 1.05 -22.83
C ALA A 43 18.54 0.81 -23.61
N SER A 44 18.00 -0.41 -23.56
CA SER A 44 16.72 -0.70 -24.22
C SER A 44 15.59 0.11 -23.58
N LEU A 45 14.68 0.63 -24.41
CA LEU A 45 13.50 1.35 -23.93
C LEU A 45 12.67 0.50 -22.95
N SER A 46 12.58 -0.81 -23.23
CA SER A 46 11.99 -1.81 -22.34
C SER A 46 12.57 -1.80 -20.93
N LEU A 47 13.90 -1.73 -20.79
CA LEU A 47 14.56 -1.71 -19.49
C LEU A 47 14.17 -0.46 -18.71
N TRP A 48 14.20 0.70 -19.34
CA TRP A 48 13.84 1.97 -18.69
C TRP A 48 12.39 1.98 -18.20
N LEU A 49 11.45 1.50 -19.01
CA LEU A 49 10.04 1.46 -18.63
C LEU A 49 9.78 0.44 -17.52
N ILE A 50 10.40 -0.74 -17.55
CA ILE A 50 10.29 -1.71 -16.47
C ILE A 50 10.91 -1.16 -15.18
N ALA A 51 12.10 -0.56 -15.26
CA ALA A 51 12.80 -0.01 -14.10
C ALA A 51 11.99 1.10 -13.42
N THR A 52 11.47 2.05 -14.20
CA THR A 52 10.63 3.14 -13.68
C THR A 52 9.30 2.64 -13.13
N PHE A 53 8.67 1.64 -13.76
CA PHE A 53 7.47 0.99 -13.25
C PHE A 53 7.72 0.30 -11.90
N VAL A 54 8.80 -0.47 -11.78
CA VAL A 54 9.19 -1.14 -10.54
C VAL A 54 9.50 -0.11 -9.45
N LEU A 55 10.24 0.95 -9.77
CA LEU A 55 10.52 2.03 -8.82
C LEU A 55 9.24 2.71 -8.35
N GLY A 56 8.31 3.03 -9.26
CA GLY A 56 7.02 3.60 -8.92
C GLY A 56 6.19 2.68 -8.01
N ALA A 57 6.16 1.39 -8.32
CA ALA A 57 5.48 0.39 -7.49
C ALA A 57 6.09 0.30 -6.08
N LEU A 58 7.43 0.25 -5.98
CA LEU A 58 8.13 0.26 -4.69
C LEU A 58 7.83 1.52 -3.88
N CYS A 59 7.89 2.70 -4.50
CA CYS A 59 7.50 3.95 -3.85
C CYS A 59 6.05 3.91 -3.35
N GLY A 60 5.11 3.43 -4.18
CA GLY A 60 3.70 3.28 -3.80
C GLY A 60 3.50 2.33 -2.61
N ILE A 61 4.23 1.22 -2.57
CA ILE A 61 4.22 0.26 -1.45
C ILE A 61 4.76 0.92 -0.18
N VAL A 62 5.90 1.61 -0.26
CA VAL A 62 6.49 2.31 0.89
C VAL A 62 5.52 3.35 1.46
N LEU A 63 4.93 4.18 0.60
CA LEU A 63 3.92 5.17 1.00
C LEU A 63 2.69 4.49 1.64
N SER A 64 2.25 3.36 1.09
CA SER A 64 1.13 2.60 1.64
C SER A 64 1.44 2.02 3.02
N ILE A 65 2.66 1.52 3.24
CA ILE A 65 3.09 1.02 4.55
C ILE A 65 3.06 2.15 5.58
N LEU A 66 3.62 3.32 5.24
CA LEU A 66 3.64 4.48 6.13
C LEU A 66 2.23 4.93 6.52
N THR A 67 1.30 4.98 5.56
CA THR A 67 -0.10 5.33 5.84
C THR A 67 -0.77 4.29 6.74
N ILE A 68 -0.62 3.00 6.44
CA ILE A 68 -1.18 1.90 7.25
C ILE A 68 -0.66 1.96 8.69
N LEU A 69 0.64 2.20 8.89
CA LEU A 69 1.21 2.35 10.23
C LEU A 69 0.60 3.53 10.98
N SER A 70 0.42 4.67 10.32
CA SER A 70 -0.25 5.84 10.92
C SER A 70 -1.72 5.57 11.28
N LEU A 71 -2.42 4.77 10.46
CA LEU A 71 -3.80 4.36 10.73
C LEU A 71 -3.85 3.42 11.93
N LYS A 72 -2.89 2.49 12.04
CA LYS A 72 -2.82 1.52 13.14
C LYS A 72 -2.53 2.20 14.48
N THR A 73 -1.68 3.23 14.52
CA THR A 73 -1.44 4.01 15.75
C THR A 73 -2.68 4.80 16.17
N ARG A 74 -3.37 5.44 15.21
CA ARG A 74 -4.64 6.13 15.46
C ARG A 74 -5.73 5.18 15.97
N LEU A 75 -5.84 4.00 15.36
CA LEU A 75 -6.78 2.96 15.77
C LEU A 75 -6.53 2.53 17.21
N HIS A 76 -5.28 2.25 17.57
CA HIS A 76 -4.91 1.85 18.92
C HIS A 76 -5.21 2.96 19.96
N SER A 77 -4.90 4.22 19.63
CA SER A 77 -5.26 5.36 20.49
C SER A 77 -6.77 5.47 20.69
N SER A 78 -7.55 5.32 19.61
CA SER A 78 -9.02 5.34 19.69
C SER A 78 -9.58 4.20 20.53
N GLN A 79 -9.03 2.99 20.40
CA GLN A 79 -9.43 1.83 21.20
C GLN A 79 -9.17 2.08 22.70
N ARG A 80 -8.04 2.67 23.07
CA ARG A 80 -7.74 3.03 24.47
C ARG A 80 -8.77 4.02 25.03
N LYS A 81 -9.18 5.02 24.24
CA LYS A 81 -10.23 5.98 24.65
C LYS A 81 -11.56 5.30 24.90
N VAL A 82 -11.96 4.37 24.01
CA VAL A 82 -13.20 3.58 24.18
C VAL A 82 -13.16 2.78 25.47
N VAL A 83 -12.03 2.15 25.80
CA VAL A 83 -11.86 1.39 27.04
C VAL A 83 -11.93 2.29 28.28
N ALA A 84 -11.32 3.48 28.23
CA ALA A 84 -11.36 4.45 29.33
C ALA A 84 -12.79 4.96 29.59
N PHE A 85 -13.50 5.41 28.54
CA PHE A 85 -14.89 5.87 28.68
C PHE A 85 -15.83 4.77 29.19
N ARG A 86 -15.61 3.51 28.77
CA ARG A 86 -16.37 2.38 29.30
C ARG A 86 -16.15 2.18 30.81
N LYS A 87 -14.92 2.33 31.30
CA LYS A 87 -14.63 2.26 32.75
C LYS A 87 -15.29 3.38 33.53
N GLU A 88 -15.28 4.61 33.01
CA GLU A 88 -15.93 5.75 33.66
C GLU A 88 -17.44 5.55 33.77
N LEU A 89 -18.10 5.06 32.71
CA LEU A 89 -19.52 4.73 32.76
C LEU A 89 -19.84 3.65 33.80
N ASP A 90 -18.99 2.63 33.95
CA ASP A 90 -19.18 1.55 34.92
C ASP A 90 -19.00 2.03 36.37
N GLN A 91 -18.06 2.95 36.59
CA GLN A 91 -17.88 3.61 37.89
C GLN A 91 -19.08 4.50 38.26
N LEU A 92 -19.58 5.29 37.30
CA LEU A 92 -20.76 6.13 37.53
C LEU A 92 -22.01 5.30 37.81
N ARG A 93 -22.17 4.17 37.09
CA ARG A 93 -23.28 3.24 37.29
C ARG A 93 -23.24 2.57 38.66
N THR A 94 -22.05 2.16 39.12
CA THR A 94 -21.89 1.52 40.43
C THR A 94 -21.99 2.51 41.58
N ALA A 95 -21.56 3.77 41.41
CA ALA A 95 -21.76 4.84 42.38
C ALA A 95 -23.25 5.20 42.54
N GLY A 96 -24.00 5.35 41.43
CA GLY A 96 -25.44 5.62 41.48
C GLY A 96 -26.28 4.52 42.14
N LEU A 97 -25.82 3.27 42.11
CA LEU A 97 -26.48 2.15 42.80
C LEU A 97 -26.19 2.12 44.32
N LYS A 98 -25.07 2.70 44.75
CA LYS A 98 -24.64 2.73 46.16
C LYS A 98 -25.31 3.86 46.95
N ASP A 99 -25.70 4.96 46.30
CA ASP A 99 -26.46 6.06 46.92
C ASP A 99 -27.97 5.77 47.06
N SER A 100 -28.48 4.70 46.42
CA SER A 100 -29.89 4.30 46.47
C SER A 100 -30.26 3.26 47.54
N THR A 101 -29.31 2.90 48.41
CA THR A 101 -29.48 1.97 49.56
C THR A 101 -29.11 2.67 50.85
#